data_AF-A0A7G9YH23-F1
#
_entry.id   AF-A0A7G9YH23-F1
#
_cell.length_a   1.000
_cell.length_b   1.000
_cell.length_c   1.000
_cell.angle_alpha   90.00
_cell.angle_beta   90.00
_cell.angle_gamma   90.00
#
_symmetry.space_group_name_H-M   'P 1'
#
loop_
_entity.id
_entity.type
_entity.pdbx_description
1 polymer ?
#
loop_
_entity_poly.entity_id
_entity_poly.type
_entity_poly.pdbx_seq_one_letter_code
_entity_poly.pdbx_strand_id
1 'polypeptide(L)'
;MIVDSGADITVLSKRMSDIRGIDVENGEEKIFRGIVGEIIAYVHRIPLFIDGREVEVRVAFALAEVPNLLGRLDIFRNFEIRFRKEEDFCFSD
;
A
#
# COMPACT_ATOMS: atom_id res chain seq x y z
N MET A 1 0.21 -1.56 8.90
CA MET A 1 0.13 -1.61 7.43
C MET A 1 -0.64 -2.87 7.06
N ILE A 2 -1.52 -2.80 6.08
CA ILE A 2 -2.40 -3.91 5.67
C ILE A 2 -2.00 -4.34 4.26
N VAL A 3 -1.90 -5.65 4.00
CA VAL A 3 -1.81 -6.17 2.64
C VAL A 3 -3.22 -6.26 2.08
N ASP A 4 -3.52 -5.49 1.05
CA ASP A 4 -4.88 -5.32 0.55
C ASP A 4 -4.96 -5.63 -0.94
N SER A 5 -5.49 -6.81 -1.27
CA SER A 5 -5.73 -7.19 -2.67
C SER A 5 -6.83 -6.36 -3.35
N GLY A 6 -7.67 -5.68 -2.58
CA GLY A 6 -8.69 -4.74 -3.08
C GLY A 6 -8.09 -3.40 -3.51
N ALA A 7 -6.89 -3.05 -3.06
CA ALA A 7 -6.19 -1.84 -3.47
C ALA A 7 -5.37 -2.07 -4.75
N ASP A 8 -5.63 -1.26 -5.79
CA ASP A 8 -4.84 -1.30 -7.01
C ASP A 8 -3.38 -0.92 -6.77
N ILE A 9 -3.14 0.17 -6.02
CA ILE A 9 -1.82 0.72 -5.72
C ILE A 9 -1.55 0.72 -4.21
N THR A 10 -0.28 0.73 -3.80
CA THR A 10 0.10 1.01 -2.42
C THR A 10 -0.32 2.42 -2.05
N VAL A 11 -1.06 2.55 -0.95
CA VAL A 11 -1.54 3.84 -0.42
C VAL A 11 -0.91 4.06 0.95
N LEU A 12 -0.23 5.18 1.14
CA LEU A 12 0.29 5.59 2.44
C LEU A 12 -0.35 6.91 2.87
N SER A 13 -0.53 7.10 4.17
CA SER A 13 -0.95 8.39 4.73
C SER A 13 0.11 9.48 4.47
N LYS A 14 -0.31 10.74 4.40
CA LYS A 14 0.59 11.91 4.39
C LYS A 14 1.62 11.88 5.53
N ARG A 15 1.24 11.40 6.72
CA ARG A 15 2.22 11.24 7.82
C ARG A 15 3.44 10.38 7.43
N MET A 16 3.27 9.39 6.55
CA MET A 16 4.39 8.58 6.08
C MET A 16 5.31 9.33 5.11
N SER A 17 4.79 10.27 4.32
CA SER A 17 5.65 11.14 3.50
C SER A 17 6.46 12.09 4.38
N ASP A 18 5.83 12.67 5.41
CA ASP A 18 6.48 13.60 6.34
C ASP A 18 7.67 12.93 7.05
N ILE A 19 7.49 11.71 7.56
CA ILE A 19 8.57 10.94 8.20
C ILE A 19 9.72 10.65 7.24
N ARG A 20 9.42 10.49 5.94
CA ARG A 20 10.42 10.25 4.89
C ARG A 20 10.99 11.54 4.29
N GLY A 21 10.54 12.72 4.74
CA GLY A 21 10.94 14.00 4.15
C GLY A 21 10.52 14.17 2.69
N ILE A 22 9.45 13.50 2.28
CA ILE A 22 8.90 13.59 0.92
C ILE A 22 7.85 14.71 0.91
N ASP A 23 8.07 15.70 0.05
CA ASP A 23 7.05 16.66 -0.32
C ASP A 23 6.10 16.01 -1.35
N VAL A 24 4.88 15.73 -0.90
CA VAL A 24 3.89 14.97 -1.68
C VAL A 24 3.46 15.70 -2.94
N GLU A 25 3.46 17.03 -2.96
CA GLU A 25 2.96 17.81 -4.09
C GLU A 25 3.86 17.71 -5.33
N ASN A 26 5.10 17.23 -5.18
CA ASN A 26 6.00 16.93 -6.29
C ASN A 26 5.64 15.65 -7.05
N GLY A 27 4.64 14.89 -6.58
CA GLY A 27 4.15 13.67 -7.23
C GLY A 27 3.06 13.94 -8.26
N GLU A 28 2.61 12.87 -8.92
CA GLU A 28 1.48 12.97 -9.84
C GLU A 28 0.16 12.95 -9.05
N GLU A 29 -0.58 14.06 -9.09
CA GLU A 29 -1.91 14.12 -8.48
C GLU A 29 -2.89 13.14 -9.15
N LYS A 30 -3.59 12.35 -8.35
CA LYS A 30 -4.61 11.40 -8.78
C LYS A 30 -5.78 11.41 -7.82
N ILE A 31 -6.97 11.18 -8.39
CA ILE A 31 -8.18 10.87 -7.64
C ILE A 31 -8.35 9.36 -7.65
N PHE A 32 -8.38 8.75 -6.47
CA PHE A 32 -8.70 7.34 -6.29
C PHE A 32 -10.12 7.19 -5.76
N ARG A 33 -10.81 6.14 -6.20
CA ARG A 33 -12.18 5.83 -5.76
C ARG A 33 -12.19 4.54 -4.95
N GLY A 34 -12.78 4.58 -3.78
CA GLY A 34 -13.02 3.44 -2.92
C GLY A 34 -14.44 3.40 -2.38
N ILE A 35 -14.71 2.50 -1.44
CA ILE A 35 -16.04 2.32 -0.83
C ILE A 35 -16.49 3.59 -0.09
N VAL A 36 -15.54 4.27 0.58
CA VAL A 36 -15.81 5.48 1.37
C VAL A 36 -15.93 6.75 0.52
N GLY A 37 -15.73 6.66 -0.80
CA GLY A 37 -15.78 7.79 -1.72
C GLY A 37 -14.47 8.00 -2.48
N GLU A 38 -14.22 9.24 -2.87
CA GLU A 38 -13.04 9.65 -3.62
C GLU A 38 -12.01 10.29 -2.68
N ILE A 39 -10.73 9.99 -2.93
CA ILE A 39 -9.60 10.58 -2.22
C ILE A 39 -8.61 11.18 -3.23
N ILE A 40 -8.07 12.34 -2.90
CA ILE A 40 -6.93 12.93 -3.61
C ILE A 40 -5.65 12.39 -2.99
N ALA A 41 -4.75 11.93 -3.85
CA ALA A 41 -3.43 11.46 -3.45
C ALA A 41 -2.39 11.82 -4.50
N TYR A 42 -1.13 11.92 -4.07
CA TYR A 42 0.00 12.16 -4.97
C TYR A 42 0.82 10.88 -5.13
N VAL A 43 1.04 10.48 -6.37
CA VAL A 43 1.76 9.27 -6.70
C VAL A 43 3.24 9.57 -6.88
N HIS A 44 4.06 8.87 -6.11
CA HIS A 44 5.52 8.92 -6.16
C HIS A 44 6.07 7.54 -6.50
N ARG A 45 7.25 7.49 -7.11
CA ARG A 45 8.04 6.26 -7.20
C ARG A 45 9.16 6.33 -6.17
N ILE A 46 9.14 5.40 -5.21
CA ILE A 46 10.09 5.37 -4.09
C ILE A 46 10.54 3.94 -3.78
N PRO A 47 11.72 3.78 -3.17
CA PRO A 47 12.14 2.49 -2.66
C PRO A 47 11.36 2.13 -1.40
N LEU A 48 10.83 0.91 -1.37
CA LEU A 48 10.37 0.24 -0.15
C LEU A 48 11.29 -0.93 0.18
N PHE A 49 11.67 -1.03 1.45
CA PHE A 49 12.43 -2.14 1.97
C PHE A 49 11.48 -3.13 2.66
N ILE A 50 11.34 -4.33 2.08
CA ILE A 50 10.44 -5.38 2.55
C ILE A 50 11.21 -6.70 2.50
N ASP A 51 11.26 -7.42 3.62
CA ASP A 51 11.90 -8.73 3.72
C ASP A 51 13.35 -8.76 3.19
N GLY A 52 14.17 -7.79 3.61
CA GLY A 52 15.57 -7.70 3.18
C GLY A 52 15.78 -7.25 1.74
N ARG A 53 14.70 -6.92 1.00
CA ARG A 53 14.76 -6.50 -0.40
C ARG A 53 14.30 -5.07 -0.56
N GLU A 54 15.05 -4.30 -1.34
CA GLU A 54 14.62 -3.01 -1.83
C GLU A 54 13.85 -3.19 -3.14
N VAL A 55 12.63 -2.65 -3.21
CA VAL A 55 11.80 -2.65 -4.40
C VAL A 55 11.34 -1.22 -4.72
N GLU A 56 11.54 -0.82 -5.97
CA GLU A 56 10.99 0.42 -6.49
C GLU A 56 9.49 0.25 -6.71
N VAL A 57 8.69 1.06 -6.02
CA VAL A 57 7.23 0.95 -6.05
C VAL A 57 6.58 2.30 -6.26
N ARG A 58 5.39 2.30 -6.86
CA ARG A 58 4.52 3.46 -6.88
C ARG A 58 3.69 3.50 -5.60
N VAL A 59 3.73 4.63 -4.93
CA VAL A 59 3.01 4.90 -3.69
C VAL A 59 2.15 6.13 -3.88
N ALA A 60 0.85 5.98 -3.63
CA ALA A 60 -0.07 7.10 -3.52
C ALA A 60 -0.06 7.61 -2.07
N PHE A 61 0.43 8.82 -1.86
CA PHE A 61 0.30 9.50 -0.57
C PHE A 61 -1.03 10.23 -0.48
N ALA A 62 -1.96 9.70 0.30
CA ALA A 62 -3.29 10.26 0.46
C ALA A 62 -3.26 11.46 1.43
N LEU A 63 -3.96 12.52 1.06
CA LEU A 63 -4.17 13.68 1.92
C LEU A 63 -5.19 13.43 3.04
N ALA A 64 -6.11 12.48 2.82
CA ALA A 64 -7.08 12.04 3.81
C ALA A 64 -6.46 11.02 4.79
N GLU A 65 -7.03 10.92 5.99
CA GLU A 65 -6.71 9.88 6.95
C GLU A 65 -7.19 8.52 6.43
N VAL A 66 -6.25 7.70 5.97
CA VAL A 66 -6.49 6.36 5.41
C VAL A 66 -5.52 5.36 6.03
N PRO A 67 -5.90 4.07 6.14
CA PRO A 67 -4.94 3.03 6.50
C PRO A 67 -3.80 2.97 5.49
N ASN A 68 -2.59 2.62 5.97
CA ASN A 68 -1.47 2.31 5.08
C ASN A 68 -1.70 0.93 4.45
N LEU A 69 -1.88 0.88 3.14
CA LEU A 69 -2.21 -0.30 2.34
C LEU A 69 -1.06 -0.67 1.40
N LEU A 70 -0.69 -1.95 1.35
CA LEU A 70 0.14 -2.52 0.28
C LEU A 70 -0.79 -3.07 -0.79
N GLY A 71 -0.85 -2.37 -1.92
CA GLY A 71 -1.70 -2.72 -3.06
C GLY A 71 -0.98 -3.59 -4.09
N ARG A 72 -1.72 -4.03 -5.10
CA ARG A 72 -1.25 -5.06 -6.04
C ARG A 72 -0.21 -4.61 -7.05
N LEU A 73 -0.25 -3.34 -7.47
CA LEU A 73 0.43 -2.86 -8.68
C LEU A 73 1.91 -3.20 -8.74
N ASP A 74 2.64 -2.99 -7.65
CA ASP A 74 4.08 -3.26 -7.59
C ASP A 74 4.43 -4.33 -6.55
N ILE A 75 3.74 -4.39 -5.41
CA ILE A 75 4.06 -5.36 -4.34
C ILE A 75 3.78 -6.79 -4.78
N PHE A 76 2.59 -7.09 -5.31
CA PHE A 76 2.19 -8.46 -5.65
C PHE A 76 2.92 -8.99 -6.89
N ARG A 77 3.62 -8.11 -7.62
CA ARG A 77 4.51 -8.50 -8.73
C ARG A 77 5.89 -8.93 -8.26
N ASN A 78 6.34 -8.40 -7.12
CA ASN A 78 7.66 -8.66 -6.57
C ASN A 78 7.65 -9.76 -5.49
N PHE A 79 6.49 -10.02 -4.89
CA PHE A 79 6.33 -10.99 -3.80
C PHE A 79 5.15 -11.93 -4.06
N GLU A 80 5.31 -13.21 -3.69
CA GLU A 80 4.20 -14.15 -3.67
C GLU A 80 3.33 -13.89 -2.44
N ILE A 81 2.07 -13.50 -2.65
CA ILE A 81 1.12 -13.21 -1.58
C ILE A 81 0.10 -14.35 -1.49
N ARG A 82 0.05 -15.02 -0.33
CA ARG A 82 -0.91 -16.12 -0.06
C ARG A 82 -1.79 -15.75 1.12
N PHE A 83 -3.09 -15.57 0.86
CA PHE A 83 -4.09 -15.48 1.91
C PHE A 83 -4.57 -16.89 2.26
N ARG A 84 -4.30 -17.34 3.49
CA ARG A 84 -4.77 -18.62 4.01
C ARG A 84 -5.82 -18.34 5.07
N LYS A 85 -6.92 -19.11 5.05
CA LYS A 85 -7.90 -19.10 6.13
C LYS A 85 -7.21 -19.65 7.40
N GLU A 86 -7.25 -18.93 8.51
CA GLU A 86 -6.91 -19.52 9.81
C GLU A 86 -8.05 -20.45 10.22
N GLU A 87 -7.87 -21.74 9.95
CA GLU A 87 -8.20 -22.90 10.80
C GLU A 87 -8.15 -24.19 9.93
N ASP A 88 -7.03 -24.91 9.99
CA ASP A 88 -7.09 -26.37 10.00
C ASP A 88 -7.16 -26.78 11.47
N PHE A 89 -8.38 -26.85 12.03
CA PHE A 89 -8.61 -27.45 13.35
C PHE A 89 -8.55 -28.97 13.16
N CYS A 90 -7.42 -29.61 13.52
CA CYS A 90 -7.27 -31.07 13.49
C CYS A 90 -7.35 -31.60 14.92
N PHE A 91 -8.44 -32.26 15.28
CA PHE A 91 -8.39 -33.26 16.35
C PHE A 91 -7.64 -34.46 15.78
N SER A 92 -6.52 -34.82 16.39
CA SER A 92 -5.87 -36.10 16.16
C SER A 92 -6.28 -37.03 17.30
N ASP A 93 -6.86 -38.18 16.93
CA ASP A 93 -6.96 -39.37 17.78
C ASP A 93 -5.63 -40.15 17.77
#